data_AF-A0A0G0J000-F1
#
_entry.id   AF-A0A0G0J000-F1
#
_cell.length_a   1.000
_cell.length_b   1.000
_cell.length_c   1.000
_cell.angle_alpha   90.00
_cell.angle_beta   90.00
_cell.angle_gamma   90.00
#
_symmetry.space_group_name_H-M   'P 1'
#
loop_
_entity.id
_entity.type
_entity.pdbx_description
1 polymer ?
#
loop_
_entity_poly.entity_id
_entity_poly.type
_entity_poly.pdbx_seq_one_letter_code
_entity_poly.pdbx_strand_id
1 'polypeptide(L)'
;MLSKSHPIILFIDRFGFSVYQDALANIPKFSFTPDLVANLDVISKDQFVNLIGTFIQVNKMVPSSLAVILSDNVIYVKDLVSPAPKLTSTQGLETDAVDDKEHEDEVQIFLENVPFEEVLAKVIKVGNINRAVAVNKDLAMTIADTFSSKGFSVEAIAPGFMYGQSANFTAGLTPDNARIVLENPEILKSGNLLTDQEKIIPSQNLESEFKNPAVSGVKKPKGLRQFILIGVFVTLLVILAVVYLNLGVSQTPPKSSKAKSAATNAVNTSSVIPTLTQTPVASVPIDPQNIKIKIIQSSQSDEKVTNLKSGLLGMGFTDIISEVSEVSIPEKSSVVFSQNVPADLRNNVIAEIKKILPDISILENQDVDLSVSILIGKS
;
A
#
# COMPACT_ATOMS: atom_id res chain seq x y z
N MET A 1 -2.77 27.17 -6.33
CA MET A 1 -2.47 27.79 -7.63
C MET A 1 -0.97 27.63 -7.83
N LEU A 2 -0.54 26.65 -8.63
CA LEU A 2 0.83 26.13 -8.57
C LEU A 2 1.87 27.19 -8.97
N SER A 3 2.39 27.91 -7.96
CA SER A 3 2.94 29.26 -8.10
C SER A 3 4.46 29.32 -8.38
N LYS A 4 5.07 28.22 -8.83
CA LYS A 4 6.52 28.10 -9.03
C LYS A 4 6.85 27.39 -10.34
N SER A 5 8.03 27.69 -10.89
CA SER A 5 8.45 27.33 -12.27
C SER A 5 8.59 25.83 -12.58
N HIS A 6 8.49 24.96 -11.58
CA HIS A 6 8.54 23.50 -11.75
C HIS A 6 7.54 22.88 -10.76
N PRO A 7 6.24 22.85 -11.08
CA PRO A 7 5.22 22.33 -10.18
C PRO A 7 5.38 20.81 -10.00
N ILE A 8 4.89 20.29 -8.88
CA ILE A 8 5.14 18.89 -8.47
C ILE A 8 3.82 18.19 -8.19
N ILE A 9 3.66 17.01 -8.77
CA ILE A 9 2.55 16.10 -8.47
C ILE A 9 3.11 14.92 -7.65
N LEU A 10 2.57 14.71 -6.45
CA LEU A 10 2.84 13.52 -5.64
C LEU A 10 1.58 12.67 -5.61
N PHE A 11 1.66 11.44 -6.14
CA PHE A 11 0.56 10.49 -6.16
C PHE A 11 0.75 9.42 -5.08
N ILE A 12 -0.17 9.36 -4.12
CA ILE A 12 -0.20 8.35 -3.04
C ILE A 12 -1.10 7.19 -3.47
N ASP A 13 -0.59 5.97 -3.33
CA ASP A 13 -1.32 4.72 -3.60
C ASP A 13 -1.07 3.68 -2.49
N ARG A 14 -1.79 2.56 -2.50
CA ARG A 14 -1.80 1.58 -1.41
C ARG A 14 -0.42 1.02 -1.04
N PHE A 15 0.50 0.97 -2.00
CA PHE A 15 1.84 0.39 -1.85
C PHE A 15 2.95 1.43 -1.74
N GLY A 16 2.65 2.74 -1.73
CA GLY A 16 3.68 3.76 -1.75
C GLY A 16 3.22 5.13 -2.22
N PHE A 17 4.17 5.95 -2.64
CA PHE A 17 3.87 7.15 -3.42
C PHE A 17 4.87 7.34 -4.56
N SER A 18 4.53 8.19 -5.51
CA SER A 18 5.35 8.51 -6.69
C SER A 18 5.31 10.01 -6.96
N VAL A 19 6.41 10.56 -7.48
CA VAL A 19 6.56 12.01 -7.64
C VAL A 19 6.94 12.36 -9.08
N TYR A 20 6.21 13.31 -9.66
CA TYR A 20 6.50 13.94 -10.95
C TYR A 20 6.92 15.40 -10.73
N GLN A 21 8.02 15.79 -11.37
CA GLN A 21 8.51 17.16 -11.47
C GLN A 21 9.28 17.27 -12.80
N ASP A 22 9.01 18.30 -13.60
CA ASP A 22 9.55 18.44 -14.98
C ASP A 22 11.08 18.34 -15.09
N ALA A 23 11.79 18.66 -14.01
CA ALA A 23 13.26 18.59 -13.92
C ALA A 23 13.82 17.16 -13.70
N LEU A 24 12.96 16.16 -13.48
CA LEU A 24 13.34 14.77 -13.23
C LEU A 24 13.16 13.92 -14.51
N ALA A 25 14.22 13.21 -14.91
CA ALA A 25 14.20 12.35 -16.09
C ALA A 25 13.32 11.07 -15.95
N ASN A 26 12.87 10.77 -14.73
CA ASN A 26 12.02 9.63 -14.39
C ASN A 26 11.02 10.05 -13.30
N ILE A 27 9.97 9.26 -13.08
CA ILE A 27 9.05 9.38 -11.93
C ILE A 27 9.57 8.47 -10.81
N PRO A 28 10.32 8.99 -9.82
CA PRO A 28 10.75 8.18 -8.68
C PRO A 28 9.57 7.71 -7.83
N LYS A 29 9.69 6.51 -7.28
CA LYS A 29 8.68 5.85 -6.45
C LYS A 29 9.27 5.51 -5.09
N PHE A 30 8.49 5.74 -4.03
CA PHE A 30 8.76 5.32 -2.66
C PHE A 30 7.81 4.17 -2.32
N SER A 31 8.33 3.02 -1.92
CA SER A 31 7.51 1.86 -1.54
C SER A 31 7.24 1.84 -0.03
N PHE A 32 6.01 1.51 0.35
CA PHE A 32 5.67 1.23 1.75
C PHE A 32 6.08 -0.19 2.12
N THR A 33 6.84 -0.33 3.20
CA THR A 33 7.16 -1.60 3.85
C THR A 33 6.33 -1.77 5.13
N PRO A 34 5.99 -3.01 5.57
CA PRO A 34 5.02 -3.23 6.66
C PRO A 34 5.45 -2.69 8.04
N ASP A 35 6.73 -2.42 8.23
CA ASP A 35 7.33 -1.78 9.40
C ASP A 35 7.19 -0.24 9.40
N LEU A 36 6.98 0.37 8.23
CA LEU A 36 6.77 1.81 8.06
C LEU A 36 5.28 2.16 7.98
N VAL A 37 4.54 1.48 7.10
CA VAL A 37 3.12 1.70 6.83
C VAL A 37 2.46 0.35 6.54
N ALA A 38 1.42 0.01 7.31
CA ALA A 38 0.66 -1.23 7.13
C ALA A 38 -0.84 -0.91 7.09
N ASN A 39 -1.56 -1.44 6.10
CA ASN A 39 -3.00 -1.20 5.90
C ASN A 39 -3.41 0.30 5.84
N LEU A 40 -2.49 1.16 5.38
CA LEU A 40 -2.59 2.63 5.33
C LEU A 40 -2.40 3.36 6.68
N ASP A 41 -2.16 2.65 7.78
CA ASP A 41 -1.73 3.25 9.04
C ASP A 41 -0.20 3.39 9.08
N VAL A 42 0.29 4.52 9.61
CA VAL A 42 1.72 4.78 9.80
C VAL A 42 2.19 4.09 11.07
N ILE A 43 3.07 3.10 10.94
CA ILE A 43 3.57 2.28 12.04
C ILE A 43 4.80 2.92 12.70
N SER A 44 5.74 3.40 11.89
CA SER A 44 7.03 3.95 12.36
C SER A 44 7.25 5.38 11.86
N LYS A 45 6.47 6.33 12.40
CA LYS A 45 6.39 7.72 11.92
C LYS A 45 7.76 8.40 11.78
N ASP A 46 8.64 8.32 12.78
CA ASP A 46 9.99 8.93 12.71
C ASP A 46 10.85 8.30 11.61
N GLN A 47 10.78 6.98 11.40
CA GLN A 47 11.52 6.32 10.32
C GLN A 47 10.96 6.72 8.96
N PHE A 48 9.63 6.78 8.83
CA PHE A 48 8.94 7.18 7.60
C PHE A 48 9.29 8.63 7.20
N VAL A 49 9.25 9.58 8.13
CA VAL A 49 9.70 10.97 7.92
C VAL A 49 11.16 11.04 7.47
N ASN A 50 12.07 10.28 8.10
CA ASN A 50 13.48 10.24 7.73
C ASN A 50 13.73 9.62 6.34
N LEU A 51 12.99 8.56 5.99
CA LEU A 51 13.12 7.89 4.69
C LEU A 51 12.52 8.72 3.55
N ILE A 52 11.37 9.39 3.75
CA ILE A 52 10.85 10.38 2.80
C ILE A 52 11.86 11.52 2.62
N GLY A 53 12.42 12.04 3.73
CA GLY A 53 13.46 13.07 3.71
C GLY A 53 14.73 12.65 2.97
N THR A 54 15.08 11.36 3.01
CA THR A 54 16.19 10.76 2.27
C THR A 54 15.84 10.59 0.78
N PHE A 55 14.63 10.12 0.46
CA PHE A 55 14.10 9.98 -0.89
C PHE A 55 14.09 11.32 -1.66
N ILE A 56 13.69 12.42 -1.00
CA ILE A 56 13.75 13.79 -1.56
C ILE A 56 15.19 14.17 -1.94
N GLN A 57 16.18 13.85 -1.08
CA GLN A 57 17.59 14.19 -1.30
C GLN A 57 18.24 13.33 -2.39
N VAL A 58 18.03 12.01 -2.37
CA VAL A 58 18.60 11.06 -3.34
C VAL A 58 18.13 11.38 -4.76
N ASN A 59 16.85 11.70 -4.92
CA ASN A 59 16.26 12.11 -6.20
C ASN A 59 16.51 13.59 -6.55
N LYS A 60 17.21 14.34 -5.70
CA LYS A 60 17.58 15.76 -5.90
C LYS A 60 16.39 16.67 -6.24
N MET A 61 15.23 16.40 -5.63
CA MET A 61 13.98 17.11 -5.89
C MET A 61 14.10 18.59 -5.50
N VAL A 62 13.67 19.50 -6.37
CA VAL A 62 13.80 20.94 -6.15
C VAL A 62 12.56 21.47 -5.40
N PRO A 63 12.68 22.06 -4.21
CA PRO A 63 11.52 22.50 -3.41
C PRO A 63 10.63 23.52 -4.13
N SER A 64 9.38 23.13 -4.37
CA SER A 64 8.44 23.86 -5.23
C SER A 64 6.99 23.75 -4.73
N SER A 65 6.04 24.26 -5.50
CA SER A 65 4.61 24.05 -5.30
C SER A 65 4.24 22.58 -5.53
N LEU A 66 3.49 22.00 -4.59
CA LEU A 66 3.21 20.58 -4.50
C LEU A 66 1.69 20.33 -4.41
N ALA A 67 1.18 19.55 -5.36
CA ALA A 67 -0.15 18.96 -5.33
C ALA A 67 -0.04 17.47 -4.93
N VAL A 68 -0.83 17.05 -3.96
CA VAL A 68 -0.97 15.63 -3.59
C VAL A 68 -2.24 15.08 -4.22
N ILE A 69 -2.10 14.00 -4.99
CA ILE A 69 -3.20 13.26 -5.60
C ILE A 69 -3.32 11.90 -4.90
N LEU A 70 -4.52 11.55 -4.47
CA LEU A 70 -4.81 10.29 -3.77
C LEU A 70 -5.40 9.27 -4.74
N SER A 71 -4.89 8.04 -4.76
CA SER A 71 -5.51 6.95 -5.51
C SER A 71 -6.84 6.51 -4.89
N ASP A 72 -7.70 5.89 -5.70
CA ASP A 72 -8.96 5.30 -5.24
C ASP A 72 -8.73 4.12 -4.26
N ASN A 73 -7.49 3.61 -4.14
CA ASN A 73 -7.12 2.54 -3.20
C ASN A 73 -6.72 3.05 -1.80
N VAL A 74 -6.53 4.37 -1.61
CA VAL A 74 -6.15 4.97 -0.30
C VAL A 74 -7.24 5.83 0.32
N ILE A 75 -8.39 5.97 -0.35
CA ILE A 75 -9.51 6.78 0.07
C ILE A 75 -10.77 5.95 0.25
N TYR A 76 -11.60 6.35 1.20
CA TYR A 76 -12.96 5.88 1.38
C TYR A 76 -13.90 6.87 0.72
N VAL A 77 -14.94 6.37 0.05
CA VAL A 77 -15.83 7.16 -0.80
C VAL A 77 -17.26 6.71 -0.60
N LYS A 78 -18.17 7.67 -0.43
CA LYS A 78 -19.60 7.46 -0.28
C LYS A 78 -20.36 8.48 -1.13
N ASP A 79 -21.10 8.00 -2.11
CA ASP A 79 -22.05 8.83 -2.84
C ASP A 79 -23.25 9.16 -1.94
N LEU A 80 -23.53 10.46 -1.83
CA LEU A 80 -24.64 11.02 -1.08
C LEU A 80 -25.80 11.17 -2.05
N VAL A 81 -26.86 10.38 -1.84
CA VAL A 81 -28.01 10.35 -2.73
C VAL A 81 -29.00 11.40 -2.25
N SER A 82 -28.98 12.59 -2.85
CA SER A 82 -29.99 13.62 -2.55
C SER A 82 -31.39 13.03 -2.69
N PRO A 83 -32.27 13.19 -1.69
CA PRO A 83 -33.64 12.70 -1.80
C PRO A 83 -34.30 13.35 -3.01
N ALA A 84 -35.10 12.57 -3.76
CA ALA A 84 -35.77 13.08 -4.95
C ALA A 84 -36.53 14.37 -4.61
N PRO A 85 -36.44 15.42 -5.46
CA PRO A 85 -36.84 16.78 -5.10
C PRO A 85 -38.29 16.79 -4.61
N LYS A 86 -38.46 17.10 -3.33
CA LYS A 86 -39.77 17.26 -2.68
C LYS A 86 -40.51 18.35 -3.45
N LEU A 87 -41.66 18.01 -4.04
CA LEU A 87 -42.50 18.97 -4.77
C LEU A 87 -43.14 19.95 -3.78
N THR A 88 -42.37 20.97 -3.38
CA THR A 88 -42.85 22.14 -2.63
C THR A 88 -43.68 23.01 -3.58
N SER A 89 -45.01 22.93 -3.44
CA SER A 89 -45.96 23.60 -4.33
C SER A 89 -46.07 25.12 -4.11
N THR A 90 -44.95 25.84 -4.24
CA THR A 90 -44.88 27.31 -4.24
C THR A 90 -43.78 27.79 -5.17
N GLN A 91 -44.05 28.85 -5.93
CA GLN A 91 -43.13 29.39 -6.94
C GLN A 91 -42.02 30.23 -6.31
N GLY A 92 -40.77 29.91 -6.61
CA GLY A 92 -39.60 30.74 -6.30
C GLY A 92 -38.35 30.17 -6.96
N LEU A 93 -37.54 31.01 -7.61
CA LEU A 93 -36.16 30.65 -7.93
C LEU A 93 -35.32 31.00 -6.70
N GLU A 94 -34.99 30.00 -5.90
CA GLU A 94 -33.99 30.15 -4.83
C GLU A 94 -32.62 29.72 -5.38
N THR A 95 -31.61 30.53 -5.07
CA THR A 95 -30.26 30.45 -5.64
C THR A 95 -29.43 29.30 -5.05
N ASP A 96 -28.38 28.85 -5.76
CA ASP A 96 -27.45 27.76 -5.42
C ASP A 96 -26.66 27.92 -4.09
N ALA A 97 -27.36 28.05 -2.97
CA ALA A 97 -26.84 27.74 -1.65
C ALA A 97 -27.02 26.22 -1.44
N VAL A 98 -25.91 25.48 -1.44
CA VAL A 98 -25.93 24.05 -1.07
C VAL A 98 -26.30 23.97 0.41
N ASP A 99 -27.48 23.41 0.72
CA ASP A 99 -27.83 23.10 2.09
C ASP A 99 -27.08 21.84 2.52
N ASP A 100 -25.83 22.04 2.94
CA ASP A 100 -24.88 21.00 3.39
C ASP A 100 -25.50 20.07 4.48
N LYS A 101 -26.60 20.51 5.10
CA LYS A 101 -27.31 19.86 6.20
C LYS A 101 -28.18 18.65 5.82
N GLU A 102 -28.70 18.56 4.59
CA GLU A 102 -29.57 17.42 4.21
C GLU A 102 -28.84 16.06 4.23
N HIS A 103 -27.51 16.05 4.39
CA HIS A 103 -26.68 14.85 4.43
C HIS A 103 -25.81 14.69 5.70
N GLU A 104 -25.93 15.55 6.73
CA GLU A 104 -25.09 15.48 7.94
C GLU A 104 -25.08 14.08 8.58
N ASP A 105 -26.26 13.45 8.76
CA ASP A 105 -26.39 12.11 9.33
C ASP A 105 -25.70 11.02 8.46
N GLU A 106 -25.85 11.08 7.13
CA GLU A 106 -25.27 10.08 6.23
C GLU A 106 -23.74 10.22 6.13
N VAL A 107 -23.22 11.44 6.22
CA VAL A 107 -21.77 11.72 6.29
C VAL A 107 -21.20 11.31 7.65
N GLN A 108 -21.89 11.58 8.76
CA GLN A 108 -21.45 11.15 10.09
C GLN A 108 -21.40 9.62 10.19
N ILE A 109 -22.43 8.91 9.72
CA ILE A 109 -22.45 7.44 9.66
C ILE A 109 -21.32 6.91 8.76
N PHE A 110 -21.05 7.56 7.62
CA PHE A 110 -19.91 7.20 6.77
C PHE A 110 -18.57 7.33 7.51
N LEU A 111 -18.32 8.47 8.17
CA LEU A 111 -17.07 8.73 8.90
C LEU A 111 -16.88 7.79 10.09
N GLU A 112 -17.94 7.41 10.80
CA GLU A 112 -17.89 6.41 11.89
C GLU A 112 -17.53 5.00 11.41
N ASN A 113 -17.71 4.70 10.11
CA ASN A 113 -17.33 3.43 9.49
C ASN A 113 -15.97 3.48 8.77
N VAL A 114 -15.27 4.62 8.74
CA VAL A 114 -13.90 4.70 8.22
C VAL A 114 -12.93 4.10 9.24
N PRO A 115 -12.09 3.12 8.88
CA PRO A 115 -11.34 2.31 9.86
C PRO A 115 -10.04 2.97 10.39
N PHE A 116 -10.03 4.29 10.57
CA PHE A 116 -8.85 5.06 11.03
C PHE A 116 -9.14 5.88 12.29
N GLU A 117 -8.13 6.16 13.12
CA GLU A 117 -8.32 6.98 14.34
C GLU A 117 -8.45 8.48 14.04
N GLU A 118 -7.69 8.99 13.07
CA GLU A 118 -7.83 10.35 12.56
C GLU A 118 -8.08 10.33 11.05
N VAL A 119 -9.13 11.03 10.62
CA VAL A 119 -9.61 11.07 9.24
C VAL A 119 -9.53 12.50 8.71
N LEU A 120 -9.03 12.64 7.50
CA LEU A 120 -9.10 13.86 6.70
C LEU A 120 -10.24 13.66 5.69
N ALA A 121 -11.29 14.48 5.80
CA ALA A 121 -12.53 14.27 5.04
C ALA A 121 -13.11 15.56 4.46
N LYS A 122 -13.84 15.41 3.35
CA LYS A 122 -14.63 16.48 2.70
C LYS A 122 -15.76 15.90 1.87
N VAL A 123 -16.86 16.65 1.73
CA VAL A 123 -17.89 16.42 0.72
C VAL A 123 -17.53 17.25 -0.51
N ILE A 124 -17.39 16.59 -1.65
CA ILE A 124 -17.02 17.23 -2.92
C ILE A 124 -18.05 16.91 -4.01
N LYS A 125 -18.35 17.89 -4.86
CA LYS A 125 -19.36 17.77 -5.91
C LYS A 125 -18.72 17.29 -7.21
N VAL A 126 -19.15 16.13 -7.71
CA VAL A 126 -18.67 15.51 -8.95
C VAL A 126 -19.81 15.53 -9.96
N GLY A 127 -19.82 16.54 -10.83
CA GLY A 127 -20.95 16.82 -11.72
C GLY A 127 -22.22 17.12 -10.91
N ASN A 128 -23.18 16.19 -10.95
CA ASN A 128 -24.46 16.30 -10.24
C ASN A 128 -24.53 15.49 -8.93
N ILE A 129 -23.47 14.78 -8.55
CA ILE A 129 -23.44 13.92 -7.35
C ILE A 129 -22.58 14.59 -6.26
N ASN A 130 -23.10 14.69 -5.04
CA ASN A 130 -22.31 15.03 -3.87
C ASN A 130 -21.67 13.74 -3.32
N ARG A 131 -20.36 13.78 -3.07
CA ARG A 131 -19.57 12.60 -2.71
C ARG A 131 -18.76 12.90 -1.45
N ALA A 132 -19.04 12.19 -0.36
CA ALA A 132 -18.21 12.21 0.83
C ALA A 132 -16.93 11.41 0.57
N VAL A 133 -15.79 11.99 0.93
CA VAL A 133 -14.47 11.38 0.79
C VAL A 133 -13.74 11.46 2.12
N ALA A 134 -13.02 10.39 2.46
CA ALA A 134 -12.21 10.27 3.66
C ALA A 134 -10.87 9.59 3.35
N VAL A 135 -9.79 10.04 3.99
CA VAL A 135 -8.45 9.41 3.93
C VAL A 135 -7.85 9.34 5.34
N ASN A 136 -6.95 8.38 5.59
CA ASN A 136 -6.15 8.35 6.81
C ASN A 136 -5.37 9.67 6.92
N LYS A 137 -5.68 10.47 7.96
CA LYS A 137 -5.08 11.79 8.13
C LYS A 137 -3.59 11.68 8.42
N ASP A 138 -3.17 10.71 9.24
CA ASP A 138 -1.76 10.59 9.63
C ASP A 138 -0.87 10.19 8.45
N LEU A 139 -1.32 9.29 7.59
CA LEU A 139 -0.62 8.94 6.35
C LEU A 139 -0.49 10.16 5.40
N ALA A 140 -1.62 10.79 5.08
CA ALA A 140 -1.66 11.89 4.11
C ALA A 140 -0.88 13.12 4.62
N MET A 141 -1.07 13.50 5.88
CA MET A 141 -0.38 14.63 6.49
C MET A 141 1.09 14.34 6.78
N THR A 142 1.48 13.14 7.26
CA THR A 142 2.91 12.84 7.50
C THR A 142 3.73 12.94 6.21
N ILE A 143 3.17 12.54 5.06
CA ILE A 143 3.82 12.74 3.76
C ILE A 143 3.87 14.25 3.41
N ALA A 144 2.73 14.94 3.45
CA ALA A 144 2.63 16.37 3.10
C ALA A 144 3.52 17.28 3.98
N ASP A 145 3.52 17.06 5.30
CA ASP A 145 4.30 17.78 6.29
C ASP A 145 5.79 17.47 6.16
N THR A 146 6.17 16.23 5.81
CA THR A 146 7.58 15.90 5.55
C THR A 146 8.11 16.66 4.33
N PHE A 147 7.36 16.71 3.23
CA PHE A 147 7.72 17.54 2.08
C PHE A 147 7.76 19.03 2.46
N SER A 148 6.77 19.52 3.21
CA SER A 148 6.74 20.91 3.71
C SER A 148 7.97 21.25 4.57
N SER A 149 8.44 20.31 5.41
CA SER A 149 9.67 20.45 6.21
C SER A 149 10.95 20.61 5.38
N LYS A 150 10.91 20.26 4.08
CA LYS A 150 12.01 20.43 3.12
C LYS A 150 11.83 21.65 2.21
N GLY A 151 10.89 22.55 2.54
CA GLY A 151 10.66 23.81 1.82
C GLY A 151 9.72 23.73 0.62
N PHE A 152 9.03 22.60 0.45
CA PHE A 152 7.97 22.44 -0.54
C PHE A 152 6.71 23.16 -0.03
N SER A 153 5.84 23.59 -0.94
CA SER A 153 4.59 24.27 -0.60
C SER A 153 3.43 23.37 -0.99
N VAL A 154 2.87 22.62 -0.04
CA VAL A 154 1.65 21.83 -0.26
C VAL A 154 0.49 22.78 -0.48
N GLU A 155 -0.12 22.74 -1.67
CA GLU A 155 -1.24 23.62 -2.03
C GLU A 155 -2.59 22.89 -1.95
N ALA A 156 -2.59 21.58 -2.17
CA ALA A 156 -3.80 20.75 -2.14
C ALA A 156 -3.50 19.28 -1.88
N ILE A 157 -4.48 18.60 -1.28
CA ILE A 157 -4.61 17.14 -1.27
C ILE A 157 -5.97 16.83 -1.91
N ALA A 158 -6.02 16.09 -3.01
CA ALA A 158 -7.26 15.84 -3.76
C ALA A 158 -7.36 14.39 -4.30
N PRO A 159 -8.58 13.83 -4.48
CA PRO A 159 -8.76 12.51 -5.09
C PRO A 159 -8.46 12.46 -6.58
N GLY A 160 -7.83 11.38 -7.06
CA GLY A 160 -7.52 11.16 -8.47
C GLY A 160 -8.76 11.08 -9.36
N PHE A 161 -9.86 10.48 -8.87
CA PHE A 161 -11.12 10.38 -9.62
C PHE A 161 -11.72 11.74 -10.03
N MET A 162 -11.30 12.86 -9.42
CA MET A 162 -11.78 14.21 -9.79
C MET A 162 -11.47 14.58 -11.24
N TYR A 163 -10.47 13.93 -11.84
CA TYR A 163 -10.09 14.11 -13.24
C TYR A 163 -10.82 13.14 -14.19
N GLY A 164 -11.58 12.18 -13.66
CA GLY A 164 -12.37 11.22 -14.43
C GLY A 164 -11.56 10.52 -15.53
N GLN A 165 -12.16 10.41 -16.73
CA GLN A 165 -11.50 9.82 -17.89
C GLN A 165 -10.39 10.70 -18.49
N SER A 166 -10.24 11.96 -18.04
CA SER A 166 -9.19 12.86 -18.54
C SER A 166 -7.81 12.49 -17.99
N ALA A 167 -7.70 11.99 -16.75
CA ALA A 167 -6.43 11.54 -16.18
C ALA A 167 -6.59 10.17 -15.49
N ASN A 168 -6.13 9.12 -16.17
CA ASN A 168 -6.20 7.74 -15.66
C ASN A 168 -5.01 7.44 -14.75
N PHE A 169 -5.27 7.15 -13.47
CA PHE A 169 -4.27 6.82 -12.45
C PHE A 169 -4.15 5.32 -12.12
N THR A 170 -4.87 4.43 -12.81
CA THR A 170 -4.90 2.98 -12.52
C THR A 170 -3.54 2.30 -12.72
N ALA A 171 -2.66 2.88 -13.55
CA ALA A 171 -1.26 2.43 -13.72
C ALA A 171 -0.26 3.20 -12.83
N GLY A 172 -0.75 4.03 -11.91
CA GLY A 172 0.02 5.01 -11.14
C GLY A 172 0.25 6.33 -11.88
N LEU A 173 1.18 7.13 -11.37
CA LEU A 173 1.57 8.42 -11.94
C LEU A 173 2.38 8.23 -13.23
N THR A 174 2.00 8.97 -14.28
CA THR A 174 2.67 9.04 -15.58
C THR A 174 2.90 10.51 -15.97
N PRO A 175 3.79 10.81 -16.94
CA PRO A 175 3.97 12.19 -17.40
C PRO A 175 2.68 12.81 -17.95
N ASP A 176 1.86 12.01 -18.64
CA ASP A 176 0.61 12.46 -19.24
C ASP A 176 -0.45 12.79 -18.19
N ASN A 177 -0.70 11.88 -17.23
CA ASN A 177 -1.71 12.13 -16.20
C ASN A 177 -1.27 13.23 -15.20
N ALA A 178 0.03 13.36 -14.92
CA ALA A 178 0.57 14.47 -14.14
C ALA A 178 0.39 15.81 -14.88
N ARG A 179 0.69 15.87 -16.18
CA ARG A 179 0.48 17.06 -17.01
C ARG A 179 -0.98 17.51 -17.03
N ILE A 180 -1.93 16.58 -17.08
CA ILE A 180 -3.37 16.89 -17.09
C ILE A 180 -3.83 17.48 -15.75
N VAL A 181 -3.22 17.08 -14.62
CA VAL A 181 -3.42 17.74 -13.31
C VAL A 181 -2.90 19.18 -13.33
N LEU A 182 -1.73 19.42 -13.93
CA LEU A 182 -1.13 20.76 -14.04
C LEU A 182 -1.93 21.70 -14.95
N GLU A 183 -2.46 21.19 -16.06
CA GLU A 183 -3.28 21.95 -17.01
C GLU A 183 -4.71 22.25 -16.49
N ASN A 184 -5.18 21.54 -15.45
CA ASN A 184 -6.52 21.69 -14.88
C ASN A 184 -6.50 22.03 -13.36
N PRO A 185 -5.94 23.19 -12.96
CA PRO A 185 -5.76 23.56 -11.55
C PRO A 185 -7.07 23.89 -10.81
N GLU A 186 -8.18 24.10 -11.51
CA GLU A 186 -9.49 24.34 -10.87
C GLU A 186 -10.11 23.04 -10.30
N ILE A 187 -9.87 21.89 -10.95
CA ILE A 187 -10.25 20.56 -10.44
C ILE A 187 -9.50 20.26 -9.13
N LEU A 188 -8.22 20.66 -9.06
CA LEU A 188 -7.40 20.52 -7.86
C LEU A 188 -7.94 21.34 -6.68
N LYS A 189 -8.51 22.53 -6.94
CA LYS A 189 -9.13 23.37 -5.90
C LYS A 189 -10.44 22.78 -5.40
N SER A 190 -11.34 22.37 -6.29
CA SER A 190 -12.66 21.85 -5.90
C SER A 190 -12.57 20.52 -5.14
N GLY A 191 -11.60 19.68 -5.50
CA GLY A 191 -11.28 18.44 -4.79
C GLY A 191 -10.43 18.59 -3.53
N ASN A 192 -10.02 19.81 -3.14
CA ASN A 192 -9.02 20.01 -2.08
C ASN A 192 -9.57 19.71 -0.68
N LEU A 193 -9.07 18.65 -0.05
CA LEU A 193 -9.39 18.24 1.31
C LEU A 193 -8.79 19.17 2.37
N LEU A 194 -7.81 20.02 2.03
CA LEU A 194 -7.18 20.95 2.98
C LEU A 194 -8.00 22.21 3.31
N THR A 195 -9.09 22.49 2.57
CA THR A 195 -9.96 23.65 2.83
C THR A 195 -11.33 23.22 3.34
N ASP A 196 -12.00 24.08 4.09
CA ASP A 196 -13.41 23.96 4.48
C ASP A 196 -13.76 22.77 5.41
N GLN A 197 -12.76 22.13 6.05
CA GLN A 197 -12.92 20.96 6.92
C GLN A 197 -13.90 21.17 8.09
N GLU A 198 -14.00 22.39 8.59
CA GLU A 198 -14.86 22.78 9.73
C GLU A 198 -16.35 22.59 9.47
N LYS A 199 -16.78 22.51 8.21
CA LYS A 199 -18.20 22.38 7.84
C LYS A 199 -18.79 20.99 8.06
N ILE A 200 -17.96 19.95 8.20
CA ILE A 200 -18.38 18.55 8.03
C ILE A 200 -18.13 17.70 9.29
N ILE A 201 -17.30 18.19 10.23
CA ILE A 201 -16.94 17.47 11.44
C ILE A 201 -17.60 18.14 12.65
N PRO A 202 -18.61 17.52 13.28
CA PRO A 202 -19.12 17.98 14.58
C PRO A 202 -17.97 18.10 15.59
N SER A 203 -17.76 19.32 16.12
CA SER A 203 -16.48 19.72 16.69
C SER A 203 -16.07 18.89 17.93
N GLN A 204 -15.18 17.90 17.73
CA GLN A 204 -14.71 17.07 18.85
C GLN A 204 -13.21 16.71 18.89
N ASN A 205 -12.38 17.08 17.90
CA ASN A 205 -10.92 16.80 17.93
C ASN A 205 -9.98 17.81 17.25
N LEU A 206 -10.45 18.95 16.72
CA LEU A 206 -9.62 19.92 15.98
C LEU A 206 -9.14 21.14 16.80
N GLU A 207 -8.70 20.92 18.05
CA GLU A 207 -8.03 21.97 18.88
C GLU A 207 -6.59 21.59 19.26
N SER A 208 -5.72 21.56 18.25
CA SER A 208 -4.25 21.71 18.32
C SER A 208 -3.72 21.70 16.88
N GLU A 209 -2.93 22.65 16.38
CA GLU A 209 -1.99 23.53 17.09
C GLU A 209 -1.71 24.85 16.31
N PHE A 210 -2.34 25.98 16.66
CA PHE A 210 -1.88 27.32 16.23
C PHE A 210 -2.21 28.44 17.25
N LYS A 211 -1.36 28.54 18.28
CA LYS A 211 -1.06 29.68 19.19
C LYS A 211 -2.16 30.63 19.72
N ASN A 212 -2.14 30.69 21.06
CA ASN A 212 -2.45 31.82 21.97
C ASN A 212 -3.89 31.96 22.53
N PRO A 213 -4.05 32.49 23.77
CA PRO A 213 -5.07 31.94 24.68
C PRO A 213 -6.04 32.95 25.32
N ALA A 214 -7.32 32.59 25.43
CA ALA A 214 -8.24 33.11 26.46
C ALA A 214 -9.49 32.20 26.66
N VAL A 215 -10.08 32.27 27.86
CA VAL A 215 -11.45 31.84 28.26
C VAL A 215 -11.89 30.37 28.07
N SER A 216 -11.61 29.58 29.11
CA SER A 216 -12.47 28.55 29.76
C SER A 216 -13.73 27.99 29.05
N GLY A 217 -13.72 26.69 28.73
CA GLY A 217 -14.93 25.92 28.37
C GLY A 217 -14.77 24.39 28.48
N VAL A 218 -15.14 23.81 29.63
CA VAL A 218 -15.32 22.35 29.93
C VAL A 218 -14.51 21.34 29.08
N LYS A 219 -13.34 20.92 29.58
CA LYS A 219 -12.54 19.84 28.98
C LYS A 219 -13.25 18.48 29.07
N LYS A 220 -13.66 17.89 27.94
CA LYS A 220 -13.79 16.42 27.82
C LYS A 220 -12.38 15.80 27.83
N PRO A 221 -12.07 14.79 28.67
CA PRO A 221 -10.72 14.24 28.74
C PRO A 221 -10.37 13.39 27.50
N LYS A 222 -9.33 13.80 26.75
CA LYS A 222 -8.60 12.92 25.82
C LYS A 222 -8.17 11.67 26.61
N GLY A 223 -8.63 10.50 26.18
CA GLY A 223 -8.46 9.24 26.90
C GLY A 223 -9.73 8.41 27.11
N LEU A 224 -10.95 8.96 26.96
CA LEU A 224 -12.19 8.19 27.21
C LEU A 224 -12.27 6.89 26.37
N ARG A 225 -11.89 6.91 25.08
CA ARG A 225 -11.80 5.71 24.22
C ARG A 225 -10.81 4.68 24.78
N GLN A 226 -9.66 5.15 25.29
CA GLN A 226 -8.62 4.31 25.89
C GLN A 226 -9.08 3.70 27.22
N PHE A 227 -9.77 4.46 28.09
CA PHE A 227 -10.36 3.94 29.32
C PHE A 227 -11.49 2.93 29.06
N ILE A 228 -12.28 3.12 27.99
CA ILE A 228 -13.26 2.13 27.53
C ILE A 228 -12.56 0.86 27.04
N LEU A 229 -11.50 0.98 26.21
CA LEU A 229 -10.70 -0.18 25.78
C LEU A 229 -10.08 -0.93 26.96
N ILE A 230 -9.52 -0.21 27.94
CA ILE A 230 -8.98 -0.81 29.18
C ILE A 230 -10.10 -1.52 29.96
N GLY A 231 -11.28 -0.92 30.09
CA GLY A 231 -12.44 -1.56 30.73
C GLY A 231 -12.89 -2.84 30.04
N VAL A 232 -12.98 -2.85 28.70
CA VAL A 232 -13.29 -4.03 27.90
C VAL A 232 -12.19 -5.10 28.04
N PHE A 233 -10.92 -4.73 27.96
CA PHE A 233 -9.77 -5.63 28.09
C PHE A 233 -9.70 -6.30 29.47
N VAL A 234 -9.90 -5.53 30.55
CA VAL A 234 -9.96 -6.06 31.92
C VAL A 234 -11.18 -6.98 32.10
N THR A 235 -12.33 -6.62 31.52
CA THR A 235 -13.53 -7.50 31.55
C THR A 235 -13.27 -8.82 30.82
N LEU A 236 -12.61 -8.78 29.65
CA LEU A 236 -12.20 -9.96 28.89
C LEU A 236 -11.21 -10.83 29.69
N LEU A 237 -10.24 -10.24 30.39
CA LEU A 237 -9.32 -10.96 31.27
C LEU A 237 -10.04 -11.61 32.46
N VAL A 238 -11.03 -10.95 33.07
CA VAL A 238 -11.84 -11.54 34.15
C VAL A 238 -12.68 -12.71 33.62
N ILE A 239 -13.32 -12.57 32.46
CA ILE A 239 -14.05 -13.68 31.81
C ILE A 239 -13.10 -14.84 31.50
N LEU A 240 -11.92 -14.56 30.92
CA LEU A 240 -10.91 -15.59 30.62
C LEU A 240 -10.41 -16.30 31.89
N ALA A 241 -10.18 -15.57 32.98
CA ALA A 241 -9.78 -16.15 34.27
C ALA A 241 -10.89 -17.00 34.88
N VAL A 242 -12.15 -16.56 34.82
CA VAL A 242 -13.31 -17.36 35.26
C VAL A 242 -13.47 -18.63 34.41
N VAL A 243 -13.31 -18.53 33.09
CA VAL A 243 -13.32 -19.69 32.19
C VAL A 243 -12.16 -20.64 32.52
N TYR A 244 -10.94 -20.14 32.70
CA TYR A 244 -9.76 -20.95 33.05
C TYR A 244 -9.87 -21.64 34.43
N LEU A 245 -10.53 -21.01 35.40
CA LEU A 245 -10.76 -21.59 36.73
C LEU A 245 -11.92 -22.61 36.76
N ASN A 246 -12.90 -22.49 35.85
CA ASN A 246 -14.00 -23.47 35.72
C ASN A 246 -13.64 -24.62 34.77
N LEU A 247 -12.84 -24.38 33.73
CA LEU A 247 -12.17 -25.41 32.95
C LEU A 247 -10.95 -25.90 33.75
N GLY A 248 -11.20 -26.78 34.73
CA GLY A 248 -10.15 -27.60 35.35
C GLY A 248 -9.57 -28.60 34.35
N VAL A 249 -8.74 -28.12 33.40
CA VAL A 249 -8.25 -28.91 32.25
C VAL A 249 -7.23 -29.96 32.69
N SER A 250 -7.75 -31.11 33.14
CA SER A 250 -6.99 -32.36 33.20
C SER A 250 -6.77 -32.93 31.79
N GLN A 251 -6.00 -32.22 30.96
CA GLN A 251 -5.43 -32.77 29.73
C GLN A 251 -3.91 -32.89 29.89
N THR A 252 -3.48 -34.05 30.37
CA THR A 252 -2.07 -34.44 30.34
C THR A 252 -1.57 -34.48 28.89
N PRO A 253 -0.44 -33.82 28.54
CA PRO A 253 0.06 -33.85 27.18
C PRO A 253 0.45 -35.27 26.76
N PRO A 254 0.11 -35.73 25.54
CA PRO A 254 0.50 -37.04 25.06
C PRO A 254 2.02 -37.16 24.98
N LYS A 255 2.54 -38.24 25.53
CA LYS A 255 3.97 -38.46 25.79
C LYS A 255 4.75 -38.63 24.47
N SER A 256 5.69 -37.71 24.20
CA SER A 256 6.56 -37.78 23.02
C SER A 256 7.27 -39.14 22.90
N SER A 257 7.07 -39.81 21.76
CA SER A 257 7.72 -41.08 21.45
C SER A 257 9.06 -40.84 20.77
N LYS A 258 10.16 -41.26 21.43
CA LYS A 258 11.50 -41.24 20.83
C LYS A 258 11.66 -42.44 19.89
N ALA A 259 11.45 -42.25 18.59
CA ALA A 259 12.01 -43.14 17.57
C ALA A 259 13.52 -42.89 17.46
N LYS A 260 14.32 -43.95 17.33
CA LYS A 260 15.79 -43.91 17.36
C LYS A 260 16.36 -44.01 15.95
N SER A 261 17.47 -43.29 15.70
CA SER A 261 18.19 -43.31 14.43
C SER A 261 18.55 -44.73 13.95
N ALA A 262 18.40 -44.94 12.64
CA ALA A 262 19.25 -45.82 11.85
C ALA A 262 20.06 -44.94 10.88
N ALA A 263 21.32 -45.31 10.62
CA ALA A 263 22.24 -44.54 9.77
C ALA A 263 22.89 -45.43 8.72
N THR A 264 23.13 -44.87 7.53
CA THR A 264 23.93 -45.49 6.46
C THR A 264 24.79 -44.40 5.82
N ASN A 265 26.05 -44.72 5.49
CA ASN A 265 27.09 -43.74 5.12
C ASN A 265 27.38 -43.69 3.62
N ALA A 266 27.68 -42.49 3.09
CA ALA A 266 28.64 -42.21 2.01
C ALA A 266 28.86 -40.67 1.96
N VAL A 267 29.94 -40.07 2.48
CA VAL A 267 31.37 -40.08 2.05
C VAL A 267 31.65 -39.16 0.84
N ASN A 268 32.13 -37.94 1.17
CA ASN A 268 33.16 -37.11 0.50
C ASN A 268 32.93 -36.67 -0.98
N THR A 269 33.48 -35.56 -1.48
CA THR A 269 34.71 -34.81 -1.12
C THR A 269 34.55 -33.28 -1.14
N SER A 270 35.52 -32.57 -0.55
CA SER A 270 35.74 -31.12 -0.74
C SER A 270 36.83 -30.86 -1.80
N SER A 271 36.83 -29.67 -2.40
CA SER A 271 37.98 -29.11 -3.13
C SER A 271 38.02 -27.58 -2.99
N VAL A 272 39.14 -26.94 -3.30
CA VAL A 272 39.51 -25.60 -2.79
C VAL A 272 39.83 -24.60 -3.92
N ILE A 273 39.54 -23.32 -3.68
CA ILE A 273 39.78 -22.17 -4.57
C ILE A 273 41.27 -21.80 -4.65
N PRO A 274 41.76 -21.40 -5.84
CA PRO A 274 42.80 -20.37 -5.94
C PRO A 274 42.49 -19.26 -6.97
N THR A 275 43.26 -18.17 -6.89
CA THR A 275 43.19 -16.95 -7.74
C THR A 275 44.63 -16.47 -8.03
N LEU A 276 44.94 -15.53 -8.94
CA LEU A 276 44.16 -14.57 -9.74
C LEU A 276 43.98 -15.09 -11.20
N THR A 277 43.67 -14.37 -12.29
CA THR A 277 43.76 -12.92 -12.63
C THR A 277 42.79 -12.56 -13.77
N GLN A 278 42.56 -11.25 -13.96
CA GLN A 278 42.00 -10.66 -15.19
C GLN A 278 43.01 -10.82 -16.37
N THR A 279 42.72 -10.52 -17.65
CA THR A 279 41.65 -9.76 -18.36
C THR A 279 41.62 -10.28 -19.83
N PRO A 280 40.66 -9.93 -20.73
CA PRO A 280 39.60 -8.91 -20.64
C PRO A 280 38.18 -9.39 -21.07
N VAL A 281 37.34 -8.43 -21.45
CA VAL A 281 35.95 -8.49 -21.97
C VAL A 281 35.57 -9.75 -22.77
N ALA A 282 34.85 -10.66 -22.11
CA ALA A 282 33.86 -11.55 -22.71
C ALA A 282 32.76 -11.85 -21.67
N SER A 283 31.58 -12.27 -22.14
CA SER A 283 30.38 -12.68 -21.37
C SER A 283 30.65 -13.25 -19.96
N VAL A 284 30.05 -12.64 -18.93
CA VAL A 284 30.03 -13.17 -17.56
C VAL A 284 29.35 -14.55 -17.56
N PRO A 285 29.97 -15.62 -17.01
CA PRO A 285 29.32 -16.92 -16.92
C PRO A 285 28.16 -16.86 -15.93
N ILE A 286 27.01 -17.40 -16.36
CA ILE A 286 25.83 -17.53 -15.52
C ILE A 286 26.09 -18.66 -14.51
N ASP A 287 25.96 -18.37 -13.21
CA ASP A 287 26.00 -19.39 -12.15
C ASP A 287 24.59 -19.68 -11.59
N PRO A 288 23.91 -20.75 -12.05
CA PRO A 288 22.59 -21.14 -11.55
C PRO A 288 22.63 -21.79 -10.15
N GLN A 289 23.80 -22.07 -9.55
CA GLN A 289 23.88 -22.73 -8.25
C GLN A 289 23.44 -21.83 -7.08
N ASN A 290 23.54 -20.50 -7.23
CA ASN A 290 23.23 -19.53 -6.17
C ASN A 290 21.78 -19.01 -6.21
N ILE A 291 20.90 -19.64 -7.00
CA ILE A 291 19.55 -19.12 -7.31
C ILE A 291 18.48 -20.05 -6.73
N LYS A 292 17.75 -19.53 -5.74
CA LYS A 292 16.69 -20.26 -5.05
C LYS A 292 15.37 -20.16 -5.82
N ILE A 293 14.83 -21.30 -6.21
CA ILE A 293 13.56 -21.39 -6.92
C ILE A 293 12.52 -22.04 -6.01
N LYS A 294 11.42 -21.31 -5.75
CA LYS A 294 10.24 -21.82 -5.05
C LYS A 294 9.12 -22.09 -6.05
N ILE A 295 8.55 -23.29 -6.01
CA ILE A 295 7.38 -23.67 -6.81
C ILE A 295 6.20 -23.89 -5.87
N ILE A 296 5.10 -23.15 -6.07
CA ILE A 296 3.88 -23.22 -5.26
C ILE A 296 2.76 -23.83 -6.12
N GLN A 297 2.17 -24.93 -5.64
CA GLN A 297 1.20 -25.75 -6.39
C GLN A 297 -0.06 -26.06 -5.58
N SER A 298 -1.07 -26.62 -6.24
CA SER A 298 -2.41 -26.95 -5.69
C SER A 298 -2.56 -28.37 -5.14
N SER A 299 -1.65 -29.27 -5.52
CA SER A 299 -1.71 -30.70 -5.18
C SER A 299 -0.28 -31.26 -5.11
N GLN A 300 -0.04 -32.28 -4.29
CA GLN A 300 1.29 -32.89 -4.14
C GLN A 300 1.80 -33.63 -5.39
N SER A 301 0.95 -33.87 -6.39
CA SER A 301 1.24 -34.75 -7.53
C SER A 301 0.88 -34.13 -8.90
N ASP A 302 1.24 -32.87 -9.14
CA ASP A 302 1.11 -32.27 -10.47
C ASP A 302 2.24 -32.73 -11.41
N GLU A 303 1.87 -33.34 -12.54
CA GLU A 303 2.79 -33.72 -13.60
C GLU A 303 3.52 -32.49 -14.18
N LYS A 304 2.85 -31.33 -14.24
CA LYS A 304 3.43 -30.05 -14.68
C LYS A 304 4.58 -29.62 -13.78
N VAL A 305 4.48 -29.82 -12.45
CA VAL A 305 5.57 -29.54 -11.50
C VAL A 305 6.70 -30.53 -11.64
N THR A 306 6.40 -31.81 -11.85
CA THR A 306 7.42 -32.86 -12.05
C THR A 306 8.24 -32.56 -13.32
N ASN A 307 7.58 -32.20 -14.41
CA ASN A 307 8.22 -31.83 -15.68
C ASN A 307 8.97 -30.49 -15.56
N LEU A 308 8.40 -29.48 -14.89
CA LEU A 308 9.04 -28.17 -14.69
C LEU A 308 10.30 -28.27 -13.83
N LYS A 309 10.23 -29.01 -12.71
CA LYS A 309 11.39 -29.27 -11.86
C LYS A 309 12.50 -30.02 -12.61
N SER A 310 12.13 -30.94 -13.49
CA SER A 310 13.09 -31.66 -14.36
C SER A 310 13.76 -30.72 -15.38
N GLY A 311 13.02 -29.81 -16.01
CA GLY A 311 13.57 -28.80 -16.91
C GLY A 311 14.50 -27.80 -16.22
N LEU A 312 14.13 -27.34 -15.02
CA LEU A 312 14.96 -26.46 -14.19
C LEU A 312 16.26 -27.15 -13.71
N LEU A 313 16.19 -28.41 -13.27
CA LEU A 313 17.37 -29.24 -12.97
C LEU A 313 18.27 -29.40 -14.21
N GLY A 314 17.68 -29.58 -15.40
CA GLY A 314 18.40 -29.65 -16.68
C GLY A 314 19.13 -28.36 -17.07
N MET A 315 18.70 -27.20 -16.56
CA MET A 315 19.41 -25.92 -16.69
C MET A 315 20.45 -25.66 -15.58
N GLY A 316 20.66 -26.62 -14.68
CA GLY A 316 21.68 -26.55 -13.64
C GLY A 316 21.25 -25.85 -12.34
N PHE A 317 19.97 -25.57 -12.13
CA PHE A 317 19.46 -25.09 -10.84
C PHE A 317 19.42 -26.21 -9.81
N THR A 318 19.92 -25.97 -8.59
CA THR A 318 20.04 -26.99 -7.53
C THR A 318 19.18 -26.72 -6.29
N ASP A 319 18.95 -25.46 -5.90
CA ASP A 319 18.05 -25.10 -4.79
C ASP A 319 16.60 -24.89 -5.29
N ILE A 320 15.87 -26.00 -5.52
CA ILE A 320 14.48 -26.00 -6.01
C ILE A 320 13.52 -26.59 -4.97
N ILE A 321 12.84 -25.70 -4.25
CA ILE A 321 11.83 -26.00 -3.23
C ILE A 321 10.45 -26.12 -3.89
N SER A 322 9.64 -27.08 -3.44
CA SER A 322 8.27 -27.28 -3.91
C SER A 322 7.32 -27.32 -2.71
N GLU A 323 6.28 -26.48 -2.71
CA GLU A 323 5.34 -26.28 -1.60
C GLU A 323 3.89 -26.35 -2.10
N VAL A 324 2.99 -26.91 -1.29
CA VAL A 324 1.55 -26.92 -1.59
C VAL A 324 0.87 -25.87 -0.73
N SER A 325 0.08 -25.00 -1.36
CA SER A 325 -0.69 -23.95 -0.65
C SER A 325 -2.17 -24.34 -0.57
N GLU A 326 -2.73 -24.29 0.63
CA GLU A 326 -4.17 -24.46 0.86
C GLU A 326 -4.97 -23.15 0.66
N VAL A 327 -4.27 -22.02 0.48
CA VAL A 327 -4.87 -20.69 0.28
C VAL A 327 -5.30 -20.49 -1.18
N SER A 328 -6.33 -19.68 -1.42
CA SER A 328 -6.95 -19.44 -2.73
C SER A 328 -5.94 -19.18 -3.89
N ILE A 329 -5.75 -20.21 -4.71
CA ILE A 329 -4.84 -20.21 -5.86
C ILE A 329 -5.53 -19.54 -7.06
N PRO A 330 -4.87 -18.61 -7.78
CA PRO A 330 -5.43 -17.93 -8.95
C PRO A 330 -5.69 -18.89 -10.12
N GLU A 331 -6.53 -18.44 -11.07
CA GLU A 331 -6.80 -19.19 -12.31
C GLU A 331 -5.57 -19.20 -13.24
N LYS A 332 -4.84 -18.08 -13.33
CA LYS A 332 -3.61 -17.96 -14.13
C LYS A 332 -2.36 -18.27 -13.30
N SER A 333 -1.38 -18.91 -13.95
CA SER A 333 -0.05 -19.10 -13.38
C SER A 333 0.75 -17.80 -13.42
N SER A 334 1.68 -17.62 -12.48
CA SER A 334 2.56 -16.45 -12.43
C SER A 334 3.99 -16.80 -12.04
N VAL A 335 4.94 -15.96 -12.47
CA VAL A 335 6.37 -16.10 -12.21
C VAL A 335 6.89 -14.77 -11.69
N VAL A 336 7.43 -14.79 -10.48
CA VAL A 336 8.00 -13.64 -9.78
C VAL A 336 9.52 -13.78 -9.78
N PHE A 337 10.24 -12.80 -10.33
CA PHE A 337 11.69 -12.74 -10.27
C PHE A 337 12.17 -11.71 -9.23
N SER A 338 13.19 -12.06 -8.44
CA SER A 338 13.94 -11.07 -7.66
C SER A 338 14.80 -10.21 -8.59
N GLN A 339 14.98 -8.93 -8.26
CA GLN A 339 15.78 -8.00 -9.07
C GLN A 339 17.21 -8.52 -9.33
N ASN A 340 17.75 -9.31 -8.39
CA ASN A 340 19.09 -9.90 -8.45
C ASN A 340 19.30 -10.98 -9.52
N VAL A 341 18.26 -11.50 -10.18
CA VAL A 341 18.41 -12.51 -11.25
C VAL A 341 18.80 -11.84 -12.58
N PRO A 342 19.94 -12.21 -13.22
CA PRO A 342 20.36 -11.63 -14.49
C PRO A 342 19.35 -11.82 -15.62
N ALA A 343 19.18 -10.80 -16.47
CA ALA A 343 18.15 -10.77 -17.52
C ALA A 343 18.18 -11.97 -18.47
N ASP A 344 19.37 -12.38 -18.92
CA ASP A 344 19.53 -13.55 -19.80
C ASP A 344 19.04 -14.85 -19.14
N LEU A 345 19.28 -14.99 -17.84
CA LEU A 345 18.80 -16.15 -17.08
C LEU A 345 17.29 -16.09 -16.82
N ARG A 346 16.72 -14.89 -16.57
CA ARG A 346 15.25 -14.73 -16.53
C ARG A 346 14.63 -15.17 -17.85
N ASN A 347 15.21 -14.75 -18.98
CA ASN A 347 14.73 -15.12 -20.31
C ASN A 347 14.77 -16.64 -20.54
N ASN A 348 15.86 -17.31 -20.13
CA ASN A 348 15.97 -18.77 -20.19
C ASN A 348 14.93 -19.48 -19.29
N VAL A 349 14.75 -19.02 -18.05
CA VAL A 349 13.75 -19.57 -17.12
C VAL A 349 12.32 -19.36 -17.65
N ILE A 350 12.00 -18.18 -18.19
CA ILE A 350 10.71 -17.89 -18.85
C ILE A 350 10.49 -18.83 -20.05
N ALA A 351 11.52 -19.08 -20.86
CA ALA A 351 11.45 -19.96 -22.01
C ALA A 351 11.18 -21.42 -21.61
N GLU A 352 11.77 -21.91 -20.51
CA GLU A 352 11.50 -23.27 -20.01
C GLU A 352 10.08 -23.38 -19.44
N ILE A 353 9.66 -22.42 -18.60
CA ILE A 353 8.32 -22.43 -18.00
C ILE A 353 7.24 -22.41 -19.10
N LYS A 354 7.43 -21.63 -20.18
CA LYS A 354 6.48 -21.54 -21.30
C LYS A 354 6.30 -22.83 -22.11
N LYS A 355 7.18 -23.83 -21.98
CA LYS A 355 6.97 -25.16 -22.58
C LYS A 355 5.84 -25.94 -21.89
N ILE A 356 5.53 -25.61 -20.63
CA ILE A 356 4.61 -26.35 -19.75
C ILE A 356 3.41 -25.48 -19.36
N LEU A 357 3.63 -24.17 -19.18
CA LEU A 357 2.62 -23.17 -18.80
C LEU A 357 2.67 -22.03 -19.84
N PRO A 358 1.89 -22.11 -20.95
CA PRO A 358 1.99 -21.13 -22.04
C PRO A 358 1.41 -19.75 -21.67
N ASP A 359 0.46 -19.70 -20.74
CA ASP A 359 -0.16 -18.48 -20.21
C ASP A 359 0.35 -18.22 -18.79
N ILE A 360 1.37 -17.37 -18.69
CA ILE A 360 2.00 -16.95 -17.43
C ILE A 360 2.06 -15.44 -17.30
N SER A 361 1.71 -14.93 -16.13
CA SER A 361 1.92 -13.53 -15.75
C SER A 361 3.31 -13.36 -15.13
N ILE A 362 4.14 -12.47 -15.69
CA ILE A 362 5.51 -12.22 -15.22
C ILE A 362 5.51 -10.99 -14.31
N LEU A 363 6.11 -11.11 -13.14
CA LEU A 363 6.19 -10.09 -12.09
C LEU A 363 7.63 -9.95 -11.59
N GLU A 364 7.94 -8.83 -10.96
CA GLU A 364 9.23 -8.55 -10.32
C GLU A 364 9.03 -8.17 -8.85
N ASN A 365 9.94 -8.60 -7.99
CA ASN A 365 9.90 -8.39 -6.54
C ASN A 365 11.30 -7.97 -6.03
N GLN A 366 11.33 -7.26 -4.90
CA GLN A 366 12.56 -6.86 -4.20
C GLN A 366 12.91 -7.75 -2.99
N ASP A 367 12.10 -8.79 -2.74
CA ASP A 367 12.43 -9.85 -1.79
C ASP A 367 13.79 -10.49 -2.11
N VAL A 368 14.54 -10.76 -1.04
CA VAL A 368 15.97 -11.11 -1.04
C VAL A 368 16.17 -12.61 -0.81
N ASP A 369 15.25 -13.28 -0.11
CA ASP A 369 15.38 -14.69 0.28
C ASP A 369 14.98 -15.67 -0.84
N LEU A 370 14.25 -15.21 -1.85
CA LEU A 370 13.76 -16.03 -2.97
C LEU A 370 14.11 -15.40 -4.32
N SER A 371 14.98 -16.05 -5.07
CA SER A 371 15.45 -15.56 -6.38
C SER A 371 14.37 -15.68 -7.46
N VAL A 372 13.60 -16.78 -7.46
CA VAL A 372 12.44 -16.99 -8.34
C VAL A 372 11.32 -17.66 -7.55
N SER A 373 10.08 -17.16 -7.68
CA SER A 373 8.88 -17.83 -7.16
C SER A 373 7.88 -18.08 -8.29
N ILE A 374 7.53 -19.35 -8.50
CA ILE A 374 6.59 -19.80 -9.53
C ILE A 374 5.30 -20.24 -8.83
N LEU A 375 4.18 -19.58 -9.13
CA LEU A 375 2.85 -19.94 -8.63
C LEU A 375 2.04 -20.55 -9.77
N ILE A 376 1.60 -21.79 -9.60
CA ILE A 376 0.88 -22.53 -10.63
C ILE A 376 -0.62 -22.37 -10.39
N GLY A 377 -1.30 -21.79 -11.37
CA GLY A 377 -2.72 -21.51 -11.33
C GLY A 377 -3.59 -22.76 -11.56
N LYS A 378 -4.88 -22.63 -11.28
CA LYS A 378 -5.90 -23.64 -11.59
C LYS A 378 -6.17 -23.69 -13.10
N SER A 379 -5.36 -24.49 -13.78
CA SER A 379 -5.45 -24.85 -15.20
C SER A 379 -6.46 -25.96 -15.48
#